data_AF-A0AA97HL57-F1
#
_entry.id   AF-A0AA97HL57-F1
#
_cell.length_a   1.000
_cell.length_b   1.000
_cell.length_c   1.000
_cell.angle_alpha   90.00
_cell.angle_beta   90.00
_cell.angle_gamma   90.00
#
_symmetry.space_group_name_H-M   'P 1'
#
loop_
_entity.id
_entity.type
_entity.pdbx_description
1 polymer ?
#
loop_
_entity_poly.entity_id
_entity_poly.type
_entity_poly.pdbx_seq_one_letter_code
_entity_poly.pdbx_strand_id
1 'polypeptide(L)'
;MTSPSLLEQAKDGDAGAIAALLSNSLRSKGITVRAERESYTLHLWFTASPAPAQAPTVAYARRVIERLQVSSLGILSFYGEQTGFAQPAWHEEIALLSLDTTSCSTDSFSPPPGLAAKAPEPETPRPETPGSFPPPLIPSCTANPAVVSRAYQELGLAPGEPMAQVEAVYFKRRAELLKRGDRAALEPLKWAFTTLKTHLEQAAAPAVFSDGSAINVPTLEQGTVGRSQPTLYQARPQARPQAAPRDDTDVLSFSNRYSNGLIFPALMVLGMLMNAMPIVNGLLYGIKIWMHEFGHATIAWLAGRQALPLPIGWTTISLQRSLFVYFGILTLLGLLFWVGRREAKHWPVILALVLIVVQFYMTWLIPRDTFDMLFSFGGIGGEIYLSALLMVGFFFPLPDCFRWDFYRFPVVLGAAFCFWGQVWLWGQIRQGKASIPFGSMWGDVDHGDMNQLVNYHNWTPGDIIGTYSAIAHLCLFAIIAVYGYTLFRQHRETFVALGRQWLP
;
A
#
# COMPACT_ATOMS: atom_id res chain seq x y z
N MET A 1 33.17 26.08 -2.68
CA MET A 1 32.48 25.96 -3.98
C MET A 1 31.51 24.80 -3.87
N THR A 2 30.21 25.08 -3.88
CA THR A 2 29.12 24.12 -3.66
C THR A 2 28.76 23.45 -4.97
N SER A 3 28.86 22.12 -5.06
CA SER A 3 28.39 21.37 -6.23
C SER A 3 26.85 21.43 -6.30
N PRO A 4 26.26 21.79 -7.46
CA PRO A 4 24.81 21.88 -7.60
C PRO A 4 24.14 20.52 -7.40
N SER A 5 22.90 20.52 -6.91
CA SER A 5 22.13 19.29 -6.70
C SER A 5 21.82 18.60 -8.03
N LEU A 6 21.66 17.26 -8.01
CA LEU A 6 21.35 16.46 -9.21
C LEU A 6 20.12 16.96 -9.99
N LEU A 7 19.15 17.57 -9.30
CA LEU A 7 17.96 18.14 -9.94
C LEU A 7 18.26 19.45 -10.67
N GLU A 8 19.16 20.28 -10.14
CA GLU A 8 19.58 21.53 -10.78
C GLU A 8 20.42 21.22 -12.03
N GLN A 9 21.34 20.25 -11.93
CA GLN A 9 22.12 19.77 -13.08
C GLN A 9 21.24 19.22 -14.21
N ALA A 10 20.17 18.49 -13.86
CA ALA A 10 19.22 17.97 -14.84
C ALA A 10 18.37 19.06 -15.50
N LYS A 11 18.05 20.15 -14.78
CA LYS A 11 17.34 21.31 -15.34
C LYS A 11 18.22 22.13 -16.29
N ASP A 12 19.52 22.18 -16.01
CA ASP A 12 20.52 22.80 -16.90
C ASP A 12 20.80 21.96 -18.16
N GLY A 13 20.20 20.76 -18.25
CA GLY A 13 20.30 19.87 -19.40
C GLY A 13 21.56 19.01 -19.40
N ASP A 14 22.13 18.72 -18.22
CA ASP A 14 23.19 17.72 -18.08
C ASP A 14 22.65 16.31 -18.35
N ALA A 15 23.23 15.63 -19.34
CA ALA A 15 22.81 14.29 -19.74
C ALA A 15 23.00 13.29 -18.59
N GLY A 16 24.11 13.38 -17.85
CA GLY A 16 24.41 12.48 -16.74
C GLY A 16 23.38 12.57 -15.62
N ALA A 17 23.00 13.79 -15.23
CA ALA A 17 21.96 14.03 -14.24
C ALA A 17 20.56 13.56 -14.69
N ILE A 18 20.20 13.76 -15.97
CA ILE A 18 18.92 13.29 -16.53
C ILE A 18 18.87 11.75 -16.52
N ALA A 19 19.94 11.08 -16.95
CA ALA A 19 20.05 9.61 -16.90
C ALA A 19 19.97 9.08 -15.47
N ALA A 20 20.60 9.75 -14.51
CA ALA A 20 20.57 9.35 -13.11
C ALA A 20 19.16 9.48 -12.51
N LEU A 21 18.43 10.56 -12.83
CA LEU A 21 17.04 10.74 -12.40
C LEU A 21 16.11 9.69 -13.02
N LEU A 22 16.21 9.48 -14.33
CA LEU A 22 15.40 8.47 -15.04
C LEU A 22 15.72 7.05 -14.54
N SER A 23 17.00 6.71 -14.37
CA SER A 23 17.42 5.42 -13.82
C SER A 23 16.92 5.19 -12.39
N ASN A 24 16.88 6.23 -11.56
CA ASN A 24 16.36 6.11 -10.20
C ASN A 24 14.85 5.86 -10.21
N SER A 25 14.10 6.53 -11.08
CA SER A 25 12.65 6.38 -11.22
C SER A 25 12.24 5.02 -11.82
N LEU A 26 13.06 4.46 -12.71
CA LEU A 26 12.79 3.20 -13.41
C LEU A 26 13.50 1.99 -12.77
N ARG A 27 14.23 2.18 -11.67
CA ARG A 27 14.93 1.11 -10.94
C ARG A 27 13.99 0.00 -10.46
N SER A 28 12.77 0.37 -10.05
CA SER A 28 11.74 -0.60 -9.62
C SER A 28 11.30 -1.54 -10.74
N LYS A 29 11.51 -1.15 -12.01
CA LYS A 29 11.19 -1.94 -13.21
C LYS A 29 12.42 -2.64 -13.80
N GLY A 30 13.59 -2.53 -13.17
CA GLY A 30 14.84 -3.14 -13.65
C GLY A 30 15.42 -2.49 -14.92
N ILE A 31 15.02 -1.25 -15.24
CA ILE A 31 15.48 -0.53 -16.43
C ILE A 31 16.60 0.43 -16.03
N THR A 32 17.72 0.38 -16.75
CA THR A 32 18.84 1.33 -16.59
C THR A 32 18.84 2.29 -17.77
N VAL A 33 19.05 3.58 -17.50
CA VAL A 33 19.02 4.64 -18.53
C VAL A 33 20.40 5.25 -18.68
N ARG A 34 20.88 5.32 -19.92
CA ARG A 34 22.06 6.10 -20.30
C ARG A 34 21.62 7.28 -21.15
N ALA A 35 22.30 8.41 -21.00
CA ALA A 35 21.99 9.62 -21.74
C ALA A 35 23.28 10.21 -22.30
N GLU A 36 23.20 10.69 -23.54
CA GLU A 36 24.25 11.46 -24.19
C GLU A 36 23.61 12.65 -24.87
N ARG A 37 24.28 13.80 -24.81
CA ARG A 37 23.77 15.05 -25.39
C ARG A 37 24.73 15.51 -26.47
N GLU A 38 24.21 15.61 -27.68
CA GLU A 38 24.88 16.21 -28.83
C GLU A 38 24.19 17.53 -29.16
N SER A 39 24.73 18.64 -28.65
CA SER A 39 24.20 20.00 -28.84
C SER A 39 22.71 20.12 -28.47
N TYR A 40 21.82 20.01 -29.46
CA TYR A 40 20.37 20.20 -29.37
C TYR A 40 19.57 18.88 -29.34
N THR A 41 20.28 17.76 -29.43
CA THR A 41 19.72 16.40 -29.43
C THR A 41 20.12 15.66 -28.15
N LEU A 42 19.15 15.04 -27.49
CA LEU A 42 19.39 14.14 -26.35
C LEU A 42 19.10 12.70 -26.76
N HIS A 43 20.13 11.86 -26.71
CA HIS A 43 20.04 10.42 -26.94
C HIS A 43 19.86 9.70 -25.61
N LEU A 44 18.84 8.84 -25.50
CA LEU A 44 18.50 8.10 -24.30
C LEU A 44 18.37 6.61 -24.60
N TRP A 45 19.23 5.80 -23.98
CA TRP A 45 19.21 4.34 -24.08
C TRP A 45 18.59 3.72 -22.83
N PHE A 46 17.53 2.94 -23.01
CA PHE A 46 16.84 2.20 -21.96
C PHE A 46 17.19 0.73 -22.07
N THR A 47 18.04 0.24 -21.17
CA THR A 47 18.49 -1.16 -21.16
C THR A 47 17.73 -1.95 -20.09
N ALA A 48 17.10 -3.07 -20.48
CA ALA A 48 16.43 -4.01 -19.56
C ALA A 48 16.47 -5.46 -20.05
N SER A 49 16.11 -6.42 -19.19
CA SER A 49 15.96 -7.84 -19.53
C SER A 49 14.65 -8.40 -18.97
N PRO A 50 13.59 -8.61 -19.79
CA PRO A 50 13.50 -8.44 -21.24
C PRO A 50 13.44 -6.97 -21.71
N ALA A 51 13.56 -6.72 -23.03
CA ALA A 51 13.56 -5.38 -23.62
C ALA A 51 12.34 -4.55 -23.17
N PRO A 52 12.51 -3.26 -22.85
CA PRO A 52 11.41 -2.43 -22.37
C PRO A 52 10.39 -2.19 -23.49
N ALA A 53 9.09 -2.17 -23.16
CA ALA A 53 8.05 -1.88 -24.14
C ALA A 53 8.16 -0.42 -24.65
N GLN A 54 8.12 -0.22 -25.97
CA GLN A 54 8.37 1.07 -26.64
C GLN A 54 7.41 2.18 -26.21
N ALA A 55 6.12 2.02 -26.52
CA ALA A 55 5.10 3.04 -26.26
C ALA A 55 5.06 3.57 -24.80
N PRO A 56 5.04 2.72 -23.75
CA PRO A 56 5.00 3.22 -22.37
C PRO A 56 6.33 3.86 -21.93
N THR A 57 7.48 3.38 -22.42
CA THR A 57 8.80 3.92 -22.07
C THR A 57 9.00 5.31 -22.68
N VAL A 58 8.63 5.46 -23.97
CA VAL A 58 8.74 6.73 -24.69
C VAL A 58 7.77 7.76 -24.13
N ALA A 59 6.52 7.38 -23.84
CA ALA A 59 5.54 8.28 -23.23
C ALA A 59 5.98 8.76 -21.84
N TYR A 60 6.59 7.88 -21.04
CA TYR A 60 7.13 8.23 -19.73
C TYR A 60 8.31 9.21 -19.84
N ALA A 61 9.30 8.89 -20.68
CA ALA A 61 10.49 9.71 -20.84
C ALA A 61 10.16 11.11 -21.39
N ARG A 62 9.24 11.19 -22.37
CA ARG A 62 8.72 12.47 -22.89
C ARG A 62 8.13 13.33 -21.76
N ARG A 63 7.24 12.78 -20.94
CA ARG A 63 6.60 13.51 -19.83
C ARG A 63 7.60 14.00 -18.79
N VAL A 64 8.63 13.22 -18.49
CA VAL A 64 9.67 13.61 -17.53
C VAL A 64 10.48 14.79 -18.08
N ILE A 65 10.86 14.74 -19.35
CA ILE A 65 11.65 15.80 -20.01
C ILE A 65 10.83 17.08 -20.19
N GLU A 66 9.56 16.98 -20.56
CA GLU A 66 8.62 18.12 -20.63
C GLU A 66 8.46 18.81 -19.26
N ARG A 67 8.42 18.03 -18.17
CA ARG A 67 8.34 18.56 -16.79
C ARG A 67 9.65 19.17 -16.29
N LEU A 68 10.79 18.69 -16.77
CA LEU A 68 12.10 19.28 -16.46
C LEU A 68 12.27 20.66 -17.10
N GLN A 69 11.45 21.02 -18.10
CA GLN A 69 11.48 22.31 -18.82
C GLN A 69 12.89 22.67 -19.30
N VAL A 70 13.60 21.71 -19.90
CA VAL A 70 14.96 21.93 -20.40
C VAL A 70 14.89 22.78 -21.66
N SER A 71 15.10 24.09 -21.54
CA SER A 71 14.95 25.08 -22.62
C SER A 71 15.96 24.92 -23.78
N SER A 72 16.93 24.02 -23.64
CA SER A 72 18.08 23.88 -24.54
C SER A 72 18.08 22.59 -25.38
N LEU A 73 16.98 21.84 -25.38
CA LEU A 73 16.79 20.62 -26.17
C LEU A 73 15.66 20.83 -27.19
N GLY A 74 15.81 20.27 -28.39
CA GLY A 74 14.67 20.22 -29.33
C GLY A 74 14.49 18.94 -30.09
N ILE A 75 15.43 17.99 -30.03
CA ILE A 75 15.24 16.64 -30.55
C ILE A 75 15.56 15.63 -29.43
N LEU A 76 14.67 14.65 -29.24
CA LEU A 76 14.85 13.53 -28.33
C LEU A 76 14.90 12.24 -29.13
N SER A 77 16.00 11.49 -28.99
CA SER A 77 16.17 10.16 -29.56
C SER A 77 16.13 9.11 -28.47
N PHE A 78 15.20 8.17 -28.55
CA PHE A 78 15.02 7.09 -27.59
C PHE A 78 15.44 5.75 -28.23
N TYR A 79 16.14 4.92 -27.47
CA TYR A 79 16.59 3.59 -27.88
C TYR A 79 16.23 2.57 -26.80
N GLY A 80 15.55 1.49 -27.17
CA GLY A 80 15.27 0.37 -26.27
C GLY A 80 16.25 -0.76 -26.50
N GLU A 81 17.03 -1.13 -25.49
CA GLU A 81 18.02 -2.19 -25.58
C GLU A 81 17.68 -3.38 -24.67
N GLN A 82 17.94 -4.59 -25.19
CA GLN A 82 17.94 -5.79 -24.36
C GLN A 82 19.35 -6.05 -23.83
N THR A 83 19.49 -6.34 -22.54
CA THR A 83 20.78 -6.68 -21.94
C THR A 83 21.43 -7.85 -22.69
N GLY A 84 22.59 -7.60 -23.32
CA GLY A 84 23.38 -8.61 -24.04
C GLY A 84 23.30 -8.56 -25.57
N PHE A 85 22.53 -7.65 -26.17
CA PHE A 85 22.45 -7.47 -27.62
C PHE A 85 23.09 -6.14 -28.05
N ALA A 86 23.80 -6.14 -29.19
CA ALA A 86 24.53 -4.98 -29.70
C ALA A 86 23.67 -4.01 -30.55
N GLN A 87 22.42 -4.38 -30.86
CA GLN A 87 21.49 -3.55 -31.60
C GLN A 87 20.26 -3.21 -30.75
N PRO A 88 19.74 -1.98 -30.84
CA PRO A 88 18.52 -1.60 -30.14
C PRO A 88 17.32 -2.39 -30.69
N ALA A 89 16.48 -2.89 -29.80
CA ALA A 89 15.22 -3.56 -30.13
C ALA A 89 14.20 -2.61 -30.78
N TRP A 90 14.29 -1.30 -30.48
CA TRP A 90 13.51 -0.25 -31.12
C TRP A 90 14.18 1.12 -30.98
N HIS A 91 13.84 2.04 -31.88
CA HIS A 91 14.29 3.43 -31.89
C HIS A 91 13.11 4.35 -32.19
N GLU A 92 13.02 5.48 -31.48
CA GLU A 92 11.99 6.50 -31.69
C GLU A 92 12.57 7.91 -31.52
N GLU A 93 12.27 8.80 -32.45
CA GLU A 93 12.73 10.19 -32.44
C GLU A 93 11.55 11.16 -32.33
N ILE A 94 11.68 12.17 -31.47
CA ILE A 94 10.62 13.11 -31.13
C ILE A 94 11.18 14.53 -31.09
N ALA A 95 10.59 15.44 -31.85
CA ALA A 95 10.87 16.87 -31.76
C ALA A 95 10.08 17.52 -30.61
N LEU A 96 10.77 18.32 -29.77
CA LEU A 96 10.16 19.08 -28.67
C LEU A 96 9.74 20.49 -29.10
N LEU A 97 10.36 21.05 -30.14
CA LEU A 97 9.88 22.26 -30.79
C LEU A 97 8.89 21.88 -31.88
N SER A 98 7.61 22.17 -31.66
CA SER A 98 6.67 22.30 -32.78
C SER A 98 7.06 23.58 -33.52
N LEU A 99 7.77 23.45 -34.64
CA LEU A 99 7.72 24.50 -35.65
C LEU A 99 6.27 24.54 -36.13
N ASP A 100 5.55 25.59 -35.76
CA ASP A 100 4.25 25.92 -36.33
C ASP A 100 4.34 25.76 -37.84
N THR A 101 3.67 24.73 -38.36
CA THR A 101 3.49 24.55 -39.79
C THR A 101 2.45 25.57 -40.23
N THR A 102 2.89 26.82 -40.42
CA THR A 102 2.11 27.85 -41.10
C THR A 102 2.81 28.20 -42.40
N SER A 103 2.23 27.68 -43.50
CA SER A 103 2.30 28.16 -44.89
C SER A 103 3.61 28.76 -45.42
N CYS A 104 4.22 28.06 -46.37
CA CYS A 104 4.69 28.75 -47.58
C CYS A 104 4.43 27.87 -48.80
N SER A 105 3.56 28.36 -49.67
CA SER A 105 3.26 27.77 -50.96
C SER A 105 4.40 28.04 -51.95
N THR A 106 4.58 27.05 -52.83
CA THR A 106 5.11 27.17 -54.19
C THR A 106 6.60 27.48 -54.33
N ASP A 107 7.38 26.46 -54.65
CA ASP A 107 8.09 26.51 -55.94
C ASP A 107 8.31 25.12 -56.56
N SER A 108 7.55 24.91 -57.64
CA SER A 108 7.94 24.30 -58.90
C SER A 108 9.34 23.64 -58.96
N PHE A 109 9.39 22.30 -59.04
CA PHE A 109 10.34 21.66 -59.96
C PHE A 109 9.79 20.34 -60.48
N SER A 110 9.67 20.26 -61.80
CA SER A 110 9.16 19.10 -62.55
C SER A 110 10.21 17.99 -62.63
N PRO A 111 9.81 16.72 -62.80
CA PRO A 111 10.74 15.61 -62.99
C PRO A 111 11.12 15.46 -64.47
N PRO A 112 12.35 15.03 -64.81
CA PRO A 112 12.62 14.44 -66.10
C PRO A 112 12.56 12.90 -66.04
N PRO A 113 12.30 12.24 -67.18
CA PRO A 113 11.81 10.87 -67.23
C PRO A 113 12.89 9.83 -67.57
N GLY A 114 12.70 8.63 -67.02
CA GLY A 114 12.96 7.34 -67.67
C GLY A 114 14.41 6.93 -67.95
N LEU A 115 14.88 5.89 -67.25
CA LEU A 115 15.56 4.76 -67.91
C LEU A 115 15.57 3.52 -67.01
N ALA A 116 15.30 2.40 -67.67
CA ALA A 116 15.00 1.10 -67.12
C ALA A 116 16.25 0.26 -66.83
N ALA A 117 15.99 -0.89 -66.18
CA ALA A 117 16.85 -2.08 -66.02
C ALA A 117 17.94 -1.93 -64.94
N LYS A 118 18.29 -2.94 -64.13
CA LYS A 118 18.08 -4.39 -64.20
C LYS A 118 18.41 -4.98 -62.82
N ALA A 119 17.64 -5.96 -62.36
CA ALA A 119 18.03 -6.87 -61.27
C ALA A 119 19.26 -7.72 -61.68
N PRO A 120 20.03 -8.25 -60.71
CA PRO A 120 19.84 -9.68 -60.44
C PRO A 120 19.87 -10.08 -58.97
N GLU A 121 19.17 -11.19 -58.73
CA GLU A 121 19.13 -12.08 -57.57
C GLU A 121 20.49 -12.79 -57.27
N PRO A 122 20.58 -13.58 -56.18
CA PRO A 122 21.79 -13.75 -55.38
C PRO A 122 22.58 -15.01 -55.73
N GLU A 123 23.89 -14.98 -55.49
CA GLU A 123 24.73 -16.17 -55.46
C GLU A 123 25.25 -16.44 -54.04
N THR A 124 24.91 -17.62 -53.53
CA THR A 124 25.64 -18.32 -52.46
C THR A 124 26.52 -19.38 -53.11
N PRO A 125 27.75 -19.61 -52.60
CA PRO A 125 28.11 -20.98 -52.19
C PRO A 125 28.92 -20.98 -50.89
N ARG A 126 28.48 -21.72 -49.84
CA ARG A 126 28.83 -23.11 -49.46
C ARG A 126 30.13 -23.23 -48.63
N PRO A 127 30.37 -24.34 -47.90
CA PRO A 127 30.42 -24.33 -46.43
C PRO A 127 31.76 -24.80 -45.86
N GLU A 128 32.13 -24.32 -44.67
CA GLU A 128 33.20 -24.94 -43.88
C GLU A 128 32.67 -25.47 -42.54
N THR A 129 33.11 -26.70 -42.27
CA THR A 129 32.77 -27.66 -41.22
C THR A 129 33.06 -27.16 -39.77
N PRO A 130 32.45 -27.81 -38.75
CA PRO A 130 32.32 -27.27 -37.41
C PRO A 130 33.56 -27.50 -36.54
N GLY A 131 34.15 -26.40 -36.07
CA GLY A 131 35.11 -26.39 -34.98
C GLY A 131 34.39 -26.46 -33.63
N SER A 132 34.68 -27.51 -32.88
CA SER A 132 34.29 -27.75 -31.49
C SER A 132 34.68 -26.60 -30.56
N PHE A 133 33.70 -25.94 -29.96
CA PHE A 133 33.89 -25.11 -28.76
C PHE A 133 33.39 -25.87 -27.52
N PRO A 134 34.15 -25.88 -26.41
CA PRO A 134 33.75 -26.53 -25.17
C PRO A 134 32.58 -25.77 -24.51
N PRO A 135 31.75 -26.46 -23.69
CA PRO A 135 30.58 -25.84 -23.07
C PRO A 135 30.99 -24.73 -22.08
N PRO A 136 30.17 -23.68 -21.91
CA PRO A 136 30.47 -22.61 -20.97
C PRO A 136 30.37 -23.14 -19.53
N LEU A 137 31.47 -22.95 -18.79
CA LEU A 137 31.53 -23.12 -17.35
C LEU A 137 30.52 -22.18 -16.69
N ILE A 138 29.57 -22.78 -15.96
CA ILE A 138 28.69 -22.09 -15.02
C ILE A 138 29.60 -21.44 -13.95
N PRO A 139 29.55 -20.12 -13.70
CA PRO A 139 30.20 -19.56 -12.53
C PRO A 139 29.39 -19.95 -11.29
N SER A 140 29.85 -20.98 -10.59
CA SER A 140 29.45 -21.25 -9.22
C SER A 140 29.84 -20.05 -8.35
N CYS A 141 28.84 -19.35 -7.80
CA CYS A 141 29.06 -18.31 -6.81
C CYS A 141 29.63 -18.90 -5.51
N THR A 142 30.95 -19.07 -5.46
CA THR A 142 31.70 -19.10 -4.20
C THR A 142 32.39 -17.75 -4.08
N ALA A 143 32.01 -16.97 -3.05
CA ALA A 143 32.61 -15.67 -2.77
C ALA A 143 34.14 -15.79 -2.76
N ASN A 144 34.80 -15.04 -3.65
CA ASN A 144 36.24 -15.08 -3.83
C ASN A 144 36.95 -14.64 -2.51
N PRO A 145 37.86 -15.42 -1.92
CA PRO A 145 38.50 -15.11 -0.63
C PRO A 145 39.22 -13.76 -0.61
N ALA A 146 39.63 -13.25 -1.77
CA ALA A 146 40.23 -11.92 -1.92
C ALA A 146 39.26 -10.75 -1.66
N VAL A 147 37.95 -10.97 -1.84
CA VAL A 147 36.92 -9.95 -1.61
C VAL A 147 36.58 -9.85 -0.12
N VAL A 148 36.58 -10.99 0.57
CA VAL A 148 36.36 -11.07 2.02
C VAL A 148 37.52 -10.44 2.79
N SER A 149 38.76 -10.70 2.38
CA SER A 149 39.93 -10.07 3.01
C SER A 149 39.94 -8.54 2.85
N ARG A 150 39.55 -8.04 1.68
CA ARG A 150 39.36 -6.59 1.44
C ARG A 150 38.28 -6.00 2.35
N ALA A 151 37.17 -6.70 2.54
CA ALA A 151 36.09 -6.22 3.42
C ALA A 151 36.52 -6.15 4.90
N TYR A 152 37.33 -7.09 5.38
CA TYR A 152 37.95 -7.00 6.72
C TYR A 152 38.92 -5.82 6.83
N GLN A 153 39.71 -5.55 5.79
CA GLN A 153 40.65 -4.43 5.75
C GLN A 153 39.95 -3.06 5.80
N GLU A 154 38.84 -2.88 5.07
CA GLU A 154 38.04 -1.65 5.08
C GLU A 154 37.39 -1.38 6.46
N LEU A 155 37.02 -2.45 7.18
CA LEU A 155 36.53 -2.35 8.57
C LEU A 155 37.65 -2.26 9.61
N GLY A 156 38.91 -2.44 9.20
CA GLY A 156 40.08 -2.44 10.08
C GLY A 156 40.09 -3.58 11.10
N LEU A 157 39.55 -4.74 10.72
CA LEU A 157 39.44 -5.94 11.55
C LEU A 157 40.40 -7.03 11.05
N ALA A 158 40.84 -7.90 11.95
CA ALA A 158 41.59 -9.09 11.58
C ALA A 158 40.67 -10.10 10.84
N PRO A 159 41.19 -10.88 9.87
CA PRO A 159 40.39 -11.88 9.17
C PRO A 159 39.87 -12.94 10.15
N GLY A 160 38.54 -13.17 10.16
CA GLY A 160 37.91 -14.24 10.96
C GLY A 160 37.25 -13.82 12.27
N GLU A 161 37.13 -12.51 12.54
CA GLU A 161 36.41 -11.99 13.71
C GLU A 161 34.91 -12.36 13.68
N PRO A 162 34.29 -12.65 14.85
CA PRO A 162 32.89 -13.05 14.91
C PRO A 162 31.95 -11.92 14.50
N MET A 163 30.77 -12.27 13.99
CA MET A 163 29.77 -11.33 13.47
C MET A 163 29.43 -10.18 14.44
N ALA A 164 29.38 -10.47 15.75
CA ALA A 164 29.13 -9.46 16.78
C ALA A 164 30.19 -8.34 16.81
N GLN A 165 31.46 -8.67 16.56
CA GLN A 165 32.57 -7.72 16.52
C GLN A 165 32.52 -6.86 15.25
N VAL A 166 32.15 -7.47 14.12
CA VAL A 166 31.96 -6.81 12.82
C VAL A 166 30.84 -5.77 12.89
N GLU A 167 29.70 -6.11 13.51
CA GLU A 167 28.57 -5.20 13.72
C GLU A 167 28.95 -4.02 14.64
N ALA A 168 29.60 -4.30 15.77
CA ALA A 168 30.00 -3.27 16.72
C ALA A 168 30.94 -2.21 16.09
N VAL A 169 31.93 -2.66 15.31
CA VAL A 169 32.87 -1.75 14.63
C VAL A 169 32.18 -0.97 13.50
N TYR A 170 31.30 -1.62 12.74
CA TYR A 170 30.52 -0.94 11.70
C TYR A 170 29.66 0.19 12.26
N PHE A 171 28.86 -0.08 13.30
CA PHE A 171 27.98 0.94 13.89
C PHE A 171 28.76 2.09 14.53
N LYS A 172 29.90 1.79 15.18
CA LYS A 172 30.77 2.81 15.77
C LYS A 172 31.37 3.73 14.71
N ARG A 173 31.94 3.18 13.64
CA ARG A 173 32.53 3.98 12.53
C ARG A 173 31.48 4.75 11.75
N ARG A 174 30.31 4.16 11.50
CA ARG A 174 29.19 4.83 10.84
C ARG A 174 28.70 6.04 11.64
N ALA A 175 28.58 5.91 12.96
CA ALA A 175 28.19 7.03 13.83
C ALA A 175 29.25 8.15 13.81
N GLU A 176 30.53 7.80 13.74
CA GLU A 176 31.62 8.77 13.68
C GLU A 176 31.67 9.52 12.34
N LEU A 177 31.44 8.84 11.22
CA LEU A 177 31.35 9.44 9.89
C LEU A 177 30.12 10.36 9.75
N LEU A 178 28.99 9.97 10.34
CA LEU A 178 27.80 10.82 10.38
C LEU A 178 28.00 12.09 11.23
N LYS A 179 28.76 12.00 12.33
CA LYS A 179 29.14 13.17 13.14
C LYS A 179 30.10 14.12 12.40
N ARG A 180 30.97 13.59 11.53
CA ARG A 180 31.91 14.38 10.72
C ARG A 180 31.29 14.91 9.42
N GLY A 181 30.05 14.51 9.08
CA GLY A 181 29.34 14.94 7.89
C GLY A 181 29.85 14.32 6.57
N ASP A 182 30.77 13.36 6.65
CA ASP A 182 31.39 12.72 5.49
C ASP A 182 30.54 11.53 5.01
N ARG A 183 29.56 11.85 4.16
CA ARG A 183 28.60 10.87 3.64
C ARG A 183 29.17 10.04 2.49
N ALA A 184 30.27 10.46 1.86
CA ALA A 184 30.93 9.73 0.79
C ALA A 184 31.64 8.47 1.32
N ALA A 185 32.21 8.54 2.52
CA ALA A 185 32.86 7.40 3.19
C ALA A 185 31.89 6.31 3.71
N LEU A 186 30.57 6.52 3.64
CA LEU A 186 29.57 5.55 4.11
C LEU A 186 29.32 4.39 3.13
N GLU A 187 29.44 4.66 1.82
CA GLU A 187 29.25 3.67 0.76
C GLU A 187 30.27 2.51 0.84
N PRO A 188 31.59 2.75 0.94
CA PRO A 188 32.56 1.65 1.07
C PRO A 188 32.39 0.88 2.39
N LEU A 189 32.04 1.56 3.49
CA LEU A 189 31.80 0.93 4.80
C LEU A 189 30.57 0.01 4.77
N LYS A 190 29.49 0.44 4.09
CA LYS A 190 28.27 -0.35 3.90
C LYS A 190 28.52 -1.55 3.00
N TRP A 191 29.28 -1.38 1.93
CA TRP A 191 29.69 -2.48 1.05
C TRP A 191 30.50 -3.53 1.82
N ALA A 192 31.49 -3.13 2.61
CA ALA A 192 32.32 -4.03 3.41
C ALA A 192 31.50 -4.84 4.43
N PHE A 193 30.60 -4.17 5.17
CA PHE A 193 29.72 -4.85 6.14
C PHE A 193 28.79 -5.87 5.47
N THR A 194 28.15 -5.50 4.36
CA THR A 194 27.21 -6.38 3.65
C THR A 194 27.92 -7.63 3.10
N THR A 195 29.16 -7.44 2.63
CA THR A 195 30.02 -8.52 2.13
C THR A 195 30.40 -9.50 3.24
N LEU A 196 30.83 -9.01 4.42
CA LEU A 196 31.18 -9.87 5.56
C LEU A 196 29.97 -10.57 6.16
N LYS A 197 28.84 -9.88 6.29
CA LYS A 197 27.59 -10.45 6.79
C LYS A 197 27.15 -11.65 5.95
N THR A 198 27.13 -11.48 4.64
CA THR A 198 26.75 -12.54 3.70
C THR A 198 27.70 -13.74 3.79
N HIS A 199 29.00 -13.48 3.93
CA HIS A 199 30.01 -14.55 4.06
C HIS A 199 29.90 -15.33 5.37
N LEU A 200 29.71 -14.65 6.50
CA LEU A 200 29.57 -15.29 7.82
C LEU A 200 28.23 -16.02 7.98
N GLU A 201 27.14 -15.50 7.41
CA GLU A 201 25.83 -16.17 7.39
C GLU A 201 25.86 -17.44 6.51
N GLN A 202 26.59 -17.42 5.39
CA GLN A 202 26.82 -18.60 4.56
C GLN A 202 27.74 -19.64 5.22
N ALA A 203 28.73 -19.20 6.01
CA ALA A 203 29.60 -20.09 6.78
C ALA A 203 28.90 -20.72 8.00
N ALA A 204 27.79 -20.12 8.48
CA ALA A 204 27.03 -20.56 9.65
C ALA A 204 25.87 -21.53 9.32
N ALA A 205 25.65 -21.90 8.05
CA ALA A 205 24.62 -22.87 7.67
C ALA A 205 25.05 -24.30 8.06
N PRO A 206 24.33 -25.01 8.95
CA PRO A 206 24.75 -26.35 9.38
C PRO A 206 24.42 -27.40 8.32
N ALA A 207 25.38 -28.30 8.09
CA ALA A 207 25.18 -29.56 7.40
C ALA A 207 24.16 -30.43 8.16
N VAL A 208 23.17 -30.92 7.44
CA VAL A 208 22.22 -31.94 7.91
C VAL A 208 22.98 -33.26 8.07
N PHE A 209 23.04 -33.80 9.28
CA PHE A 209 23.13 -35.24 9.49
C PHE A 209 22.32 -35.67 10.72
N SER A 210 21.68 -36.81 10.52
CA SER A 210 20.93 -37.67 11.42
C SER A 210 21.65 -38.00 12.73
N ASP A 211 20.91 -38.03 13.85
CA ASP A 211 20.87 -39.26 14.65
C ASP A 211 19.65 -39.34 15.56
N GLY A 212 19.13 -40.55 15.70
CA GLY A 212 18.01 -40.86 16.58
C GLY A 212 18.46 -41.00 18.03
N SER A 213 17.59 -40.63 18.98
CA SER A 213 17.54 -41.25 20.30
C SER A 213 16.24 -40.92 21.02
N ALA A 214 15.61 -41.98 21.50
CA ALA A 214 14.38 -42.01 22.28
C ALA A 214 14.59 -41.38 23.67
N ILE A 215 13.57 -40.66 24.18
CA ILE A 215 13.42 -40.38 25.62
C ILE A 215 11.95 -40.49 26.03
N ASN A 216 11.70 -41.54 26.82
CA ASN A 216 10.77 -41.74 27.94
C ASN A 216 9.62 -40.74 28.19
N VAL A 217 8.41 -41.28 28.15
CA VAL A 217 7.21 -40.75 28.83
C VAL A 217 7.10 -41.43 30.20
N PRO A 218 6.98 -40.71 31.33
CA PRO A 218 6.58 -41.31 32.58
C PRO A 218 5.06 -41.37 32.71
N THR A 219 4.61 -42.56 33.06
CA THR A 219 3.28 -42.93 33.56
C THR A 219 2.85 -42.03 34.72
N LEU A 220 1.61 -41.53 34.67
CA LEU A 220 0.95 -40.90 35.82
C LEU A 220 -0.34 -41.64 36.13
N GLU A 221 -0.46 -41.94 37.42
CA GLU A 221 -1.35 -42.90 38.06
C GLU A 221 -2.84 -42.54 37.97
N GLN A 222 -3.64 -43.59 38.02
CA GLN A 222 -5.09 -43.57 38.14
C GLN A 222 -5.49 -43.05 39.53
N GLY A 223 -6.11 -41.86 39.57
CA GLY A 223 -6.84 -41.34 40.71
C GLY A 223 -8.35 -41.44 40.48
N THR A 224 -8.99 -42.35 41.19
CA THR A 224 -10.43 -42.57 41.30
C THR A 224 -11.14 -41.33 41.83
N VAL A 225 -12.13 -40.79 41.10
CA VAL A 225 -13.07 -39.79 41.63
C VAL A 225 -14.51 -40.29 41.44
N GLY A 226 -15.21 -40.38 42.57
CA GLY A 226 -16.56 -40.88 42.70
C GLY A 226 -17.60 -40.04 41.95
N ARG A 227 -18.56 -40.77 41.38
CA ARG A 227 -19.69 -40.27 40.61
C ARG A 227 -20.81 -39.85 41.58
N SER A 228 -20.97 -38.55 41.80
CA SER A 228 -22.12 -37.98 42.53
C SER A 228 -23.21 -37.58 41.54
N GLN A 229 -24.42 -38.10 41.74
CA GLN A 229 -25.64 -37.75 40.99
C GLN A 229 -26.01 -36.26 41.16
N PRO A 230 -26.55 -35.59 40.13
CA PRO A 230 -27.13 -34.26 40.32
C PRO A 230 -28.58 -34.36 40.81
N THR A 231 -28.82 -33.83 42.00
CA THR A 231 -30.15 -33.62 42.58
C THR A 231 -30.89 -32.54 41.78
N LEU A 232 -32.06 -32.86 41.24
CA LEU A 232 -32.97 -31.92 40.57
C LEU A 232 -33.47 -30.86 41.57
N TYR A 233 -32.97 -29.64 41.45
CA TYR A 233 -33.56 -28.46 42.10
C TYR A 233 -34.80 -28.04 41.29
N GLN A 234 -35.98 -28.21 41.86
CA GLN A 234 -37.22 -27.63 41.35
C GLN A 234 -37.15 -26.09 41.44
N ALA A 235 -37.13 -25.42 40.29
CA ALA A 235 -37.19 -23.97 40.21
C ALA A 235 -38.62 -23.49 40.55
N ARG A 236 -38.74 -22.78 41.67
CA ARG A 236 -39.92 -22.00 42.04
C ARG A 236 -40.11 -20.87 41.01
N PRO A 237 -41.31 -20.60 40.48
CA PRO A 237 -41.53 -19.52 39.53
C PRO A 237 -41.33 -18.18 40.26
N GLN A 238 -40.18 -17.53 40.02
CA GLN A 238 -39.93 -16.17 40.48
C GLN A 238 -40.83 -15.20 39.70
N ALA A 239 -41.63 -14.44 40.44
CA ALA A 239 -42.40 -13.32 39.93
C ALA A 239 -41.48 -12.36 39.15
N ARG A 240 -41.98 -11.83 38.02
CA ARG A 240 -41.30 -10.80 37.21
C ARG A 240 -40.75 -9.70 38.11
N PRO A 241 -39.44 -9.43 38.11
CA PRO A 241 -38.91 -8.24 38.76
C PRO A 241 -39.54 -7.02 38.08
N GLN A 242 -40.25 -6.20 38.87
CA GLN A 242 -40.59 -4.85 38.48
C GLN A 242 -39.29 -4.13 38.10
N ALA A 243 -39.27 -3.47 36.93
CA ALA A 243 -38.08 -2.84 36.40
C ALA A 243 -37.58 -1.78 37.39
N ALA A 244 -36.46 -2.07 38.06
CA ALA A 244 -35.76 -1.09 38.89
C ALA A 244 -35.51 0.18 38.06
N PRO A 245 -35.59 1.38 38.67
CA PRO A 245 -35.23 2.62 38.00
C PRO A 245 -33.83 2.46 37.42
N ARG A 246 -33.69 2.64 36.10
CA ARG A 246 -32.43 2.46 35.40
C ARG A 246 -31.44 3.50 35.90
N ASP A 247 -30.32 3.04 36.43
CA ASP A 247 -29.24 3.89 36.92
C ASP A 247 -28.48 4.49 35.72
N ASP A 248 -28.71 5.77 35.45
CA ASP A 248 -28.08 6.54 34.36
C ASP A 248 -26.85 7.35 34.86
N THR A 249 -26.31 7.03 36.04
CA THR A 249 -25.14 7.74 36.61
C THR A 249 -23.83 7.40 35.90
N ASP A 250 -23.68 6.17 35.39
CA ASP A 250 -22.50 5.76 34.64
C ASP A 250 -22.61 6.15 33.16
N VAL A 251 -21.89 7.21 32.76
CA VAL A 251 -21.85 7.72 31.38
C VAL A 251 -21.19 6.73 30.40
N LEU A 252 -20.27 5.90 30.89
CA LEU A 252 -19.53 4.95 30.05
C LEU A 252 -20.39 3.74 29.67
N SER A 253 -21.39 3.42 30.48
CA SER A 253 -22.33 2.32 30.23
C SER A 253 -23.03 2.43 28.87
N PHE A 254 -23.14 1.29 28.19
CA PHE A 254 -23.92 1.15 26.95
C PHE A 254 -25.43 1.30 27.15
N SER A 255 -25.92 1.19 28.39
CA SER A 255 -27.34 1.41 28.69
C SER A 255 -27.71 2.85 28.99
N ASN A 256 -26.71 3.75 29.12
CA ASN A 256 -26.95 5.14 29.49
C ASN A 256 -27.70 5.88 28.38
N ARG A 257 -28.83 6.50 28.74
CA ARG A 257 -29.70 7.23 27.80
C ARG A 257 -29.05 8.52 27.30
N TYR A 258 -28.35 9.26 28.15
CA TYR A 258 -27.69 10.51 27.78
C TYR A 258 -26.52 10.25 26.84
N SER A 259 -25.74 9.22 27.10
CA SER A 259 -24.60 8.84 26.24
C SER A 259 -25.06 8.50 24.82
N ASN A 260 -26.06 7.64 24.70
CA ASN A 260 -26.57 7.19 23.40
C ASN A 260 -27.48 8.22 22.71
N GLY A 261 -28.25 9.00 23.47
CA GLY A 261 -29.22 9.96 22.95
C GLY A 261 -28.63 11.34 22.63
N LEU A 262 -27.76 11.87 23.50
CA LEU A 262 -27.24 13.24 23.42
C LEU A 262 -25.73 13.32 23.13
N ILE A 263 -24.91 12.50 23.79
CA ILE A 263 -23.45 12.59 23.61
C ILE A 263 -23.05 12.15 22.20
N PHE A 264 -23.63 11.07 21.68
CA PHE A 264 -23.37 10.64 20.30
C PHE A 264 -23.61 11.75 19.26
N PRO A 265 -24.81 12.37 19.14
CA PRO A 265 -25.00 13.45 18.19
C PRO A 265 -24.15 14.69 18.50
N ALA A 266 -23.84 14.97 19.78
CA ALA A 266 -22.91 16.04 20.12
C ALA A 266 -21.49 15.78 19.57
N LEU A 267 -20.99 14.53 19.65
CA LEU A 267 -19.71 14.13 19.05
C LEU A 267 -19.76 14.21 17.52
N MET A 268 -20.89 13.85 16.91
CA MET A 268 -21.10 13.98 15.45
C MET A 268 -20.99 15.43 15.00
N VAL A 269 -21.66 16.34 15.69
CA VAL A 269 -21.63 17.78 15.41
C VAL A 269 -20.26 18.35 15.70
N LEU A 270 -19.62 17.95 16.79
CA LEU A 270 -18.26 18.39 17.12
C LEU A 270 -17.26 17.96 16.04
N GLY A 271 -17.30 16.69 15.60
CA GLY A 271 -16.46 16.20 14.50
C GLY A 271 -16.71 16.95 13.19
N MET A 272 -17.97 17.28 12.89
CA MET A 272 -18.35 18.12 11.74
C MET A 272 -17.75 19.54 11.84
N LEU A 273 -17.87 20.19 13.00
CA LEU A 273 -17.31 21.53 13.25
C LEU A 273 -15.78 21.53 13.17
N MET A 274 -15.13 20.51 13.74
CA MET A 274 -13.68 20.31 13.65
C MET A 274 -13.21 20.17 12.20
N ASN A 275 -13.98 19.49 11.36
CA ASN A 275 -13.68 19.36 9.94
C ASN A 275 -13.87 20.68 9.18
N ALA A 276 -14.91 21.45 9.53
CA ALA A 276 -15.19 22.74 8.89
C ALA A 276 -14.16 23.84 9.21
N MET A 277 -13.47 23.76 10.36
CA MET A 277 -12.44 24.72 10.75
C MET A 277 -11.09 24.42 10.07
N PRO A 278 -10.54 25.31 9.21
CA PRO A 278 -9.33 25.02 8.43
C PRO A 278 -8.10 24.68 9.27
N ILE A 279 -7.89 25.38 10.39
CA ILE A 279 -6.75 25.17 11.29
C ILE A 279 -6.82 23.77 11.93
N VAL A 280 -8.00 23.38 12.41
CA VAL A 280 -8.22 22.07 13.03
C VAL A 280 -8.15 20.95 11.99
N ASN A 281 -8.70 21.19 10.80
CA ASN A 281 -8.63 20.26 9.68
C ASN A 281 -7.17 19.98 9.28
N GLY A 282 -6.34 21.02 9.19
CA GLY A 282 -4.91 20.88 8.92
C GLY A 282 -4.16 20.15 10.04
N LEU A 283 -4.43 20.49 11.31
CA LEU A 283 -3.78 19.84 12.46
C LEU A 283 -4.12 18.34 12.55
N LEU A 284 -5.37 17.98 12.28
CA LEU A 284 -5.86 16.60 12.35
C LEU A 284 -5.82 15.88 11.01
N TYR A 285 -5.17 16.47 10.00
CA TYR A 285 -5.08 15.88 8.66
C TYR A 285 -4.49 14.47 8.70
N GLY A 286 -3.49 14.23 9.57
CA GLY A 286 -2.88 12.92 9.77
C GLY A 286 -3.86 11.80 10.15
N ILE A 287 -4.98 12.12 10.81
CA ILE A 287 -6.01 11.12 11.13
C ILE A 287 -6.72 10.64 9.85
N LYS A 288 -7.00 11.55 8.90
CA LYS A 288 -7.61 11.19 7.61
C LYS A 288 -6.66 10.30 6.81
N ILE A 289 -5.40 10.70 6.76
CA ILE A 289 -4.35 9.90 6.10
C ILE A 289 -4.27 8.51 6.72
N TRP A 290 -4.25 8.42 8.05
CA TRP A 290 -4.16 7.14 8.70
C TRP A 290 -5.39 6.25 8.43
N MET A 291 -6.60 6.83 8.41
CA MET A 291 -7.81 6.11 8.03
C MET A 291 -7.79 5.65 6.57
N HIS A 292 -7.23 6.46 5.67
CA HIS A 292 -7.02 6.12 4.26
C HIS A 292 -6.09 4.91 4.11
N GLU A 293 -4.91 4.96 4.73
CA GLU A 293 -3.95 3.85 4.71
C GLU A 293 -4.51 2.59 5.39
N PHE A 294 -5.27 2.75 6.47
CA PHE A 294 -5.94 1.63 7.12
C PHE A 294 -7.02 1.02 6.20
N GLY A 295 -7.66 1.82 5.36
CA GLY A 295 -8.53 1.38 4.29
C GLY A 295 -7.86 0.38 3.36
N HIS A 296 -6.72 0.75 2.77
CA HIS A 296 -5.87 -0.18 2.00
C HIS A 296 -5.51 -1.44 2.78
N ALA A 297 -5.06 -1.28 4.02
CA ALA A 297 -4.64 -2.39 4.86
C ALA A 297 -5.77 -3.38 5.14
N THR A 298 -7.00 -2.91 5.34
CA THR A 298 -8.16 -3.80 5.59
C THR A 298 -8.46 -4.69 4.39
N ILE A 299 -8.39 -4.16 3.17
CA ILE A 299 -8.56 -4.95 1.94
C ILE A 299 -7.41 -5.96 1.79
N ALA A 300 -6.17 -5.54 2.05
CA ALA A 300 -5.00 -6.41 1.97
C ALA A 300 -5.04 -7.56 2.99
N TRP A 301 -5.35 -7.28 4.25
CA TRP A 301 -5.42 -8.29 5.31
C TRP A 301 -6.54 -9.30 5.06
N LEU A 302 -7.73 -8.85 4.64
CA LEU A 302 -8.83 -9.75 4.30
C LEU A 302 -8.52 -10.62 3.07
N ALA A 303 -7.67 -10.15 2.16
CA ALA A 303 -7.15 -10.95 1.05
C ALA A 303 -5.90 -11.78 1.39
N GLY A 304 -5.48 -11.82 2.66
CA GLY A 304 -4.34 -12.60 3.12
C GLY A 304 -2.98 -12.05 2.67
N ARG A 305 -2.86 -10.74 2.44
CA ARG A 305 -1.62 -10.07 2.02
C ARG A 305 -1.07 -9.19 3.15
N GLN A 306 0.25 -9.10 3.23
CA GLN A 306 0.91 -8.24 4.20
C GLN A 306 0.68 -6.77 3.85
N ALA A 307 0.20 -6.00 4.82
CA ALA A 307 0.06 -4.56 4.73
C ALA A 307 0.44 -3.91 6.05
N LEU A 308 1.18 -2.80 5.99
CA LEU A 308 1.55 -1.98 7.14
C LEU A 308 1.06 -0.54 6.90
N PRO A 309 -0.05 -0.10 7.52
CA PRO A 309 -0.55 1.26 7.36
C PRO A 309 0.28 2.22 8.21
N LEU A 310 1.16 3.00 7.58
CA LEU A 310 1.94 4.02 8.29
C LEU A 310 1.18 5.35 8.33
N PRO A 311 1.22 6.09 9.45
CA PRO A 311 0.50 7.36 9.62
C PRO A 311 1.04 8.52 8.76
N ILE A 312 2.06 8.26 7.94
CA ILE A 312 2.67 9.22 7.01
C ILE A 312 2.11 9.10 5.58
N GLY A 313 1.01 8.38 5.36
CA GLY A 313 0.45 8.21 4.02
C GLY A 313 1.24 7.22 3.18
N TRP A 314 1.60 6.09 3.80
CA TRP A 314 2.36 5.04 3.15
C TRP A 314 1.92 3.67 3.65
N THR A 315 1.34 2.84 2.76
CA THR A 315 1.06 1.43 3.05
C THR A 315 2.04 0.55 2.29
N THR A 316 2.97 -0.10 3.00
CA THR A 316 3.79 -1.14 2.36
C THR A 316 2.94 -2.38 2.18
N ILE A 317 2.87 -2.88 0.93
CA ILE A 317 2.10 -4.07 0.59
C ILE A 317 2.99 -5.13 -0.06
N SER A 318 2.76 -6.40 0.29
CA SER A 318 3.26 -7.53 -0.47
C SER A 318 2.23 -8.00 -1.50
N LEU A 319 2.65 -8.10 -2.76
CA LEU A 319 1.81 -8.62 -3.84
C LEU A 319 1.51 -10.13 -3.70
N GLN A 320 2.32 -10.84 -2.93
CA GLN A 320 2.15 -12.27 -2.68
C GLN A 320 1.24 -12.51 -1.47
N ARG A 321 0.36 -13.50 -1.60
CA ARG A 321 -0.45 -13.99 -0.48
C ARG A 321 0.49 -14.63 0.55
N SER A 322 0.24 -14.35 1.82
CA SER A 322 1.00 -14.89 2.94
C SER A 322 0.08 -15.73 3.82
N LEU A 323 0.37 -17.03 3.92
CA LEU A 323 -0.36 -17.93 4.82
C LEU A 323 -0.26 -17.44 6.27
N PHE A 324 0.87 -16.85 6.65
CA PHE A 324 1.04 -16.23 7.96
C PHE A 324 0.00 -15.15 8.23
N VAL A 325 -0.26 -14.24 7.28
CA VAL A 325 -1.29 -13.21 7.44
C VAL A 325 -2.68 -13.83 7.49
N TYR A 326 -2.98 -14.74 6.57
CA TYR A 326 -4.29 -15.40 6.52
C TYR A 326 -4.61 -16.11 7.85
N PHE A 327 -3.73 -16.98 8.33
CA PHE A 327 -3.93 -17.66 9.61
C PHE A 327 -3.83 -16.72 10.81
N GLY A 328 -3.03 -15.65 10.73
CA GLY A 328 -2.95 -14.60 11.74
C GLY A 328 -4.30 -13.89 11.94
N ILE A 329 -4.89 -13.37 10.86
CA ILE A 329 -6.23 -12.74 10.91
C ILE A 329 -7.29 -13.76 11.32
N LEU A 330 -7.24 -14.99 10.80
CA LEU A 330 -8.19 -16.05 11.19
C LEU A 330 -8.12 -16.35 12.69
N THR A 331 -6.91 -16.34 13.27
CA THR A 331 -6.71 -16.52 14.71
C THR A 331 -7.30 -15.36 15.50
N LEU A 332 -7.08 -14.11 15.07
CA LEU A 332 -7.66 -12.93 15.72
C LEU A 332 -9.20 -12.94 15.66
N LEU A 333 -9.78 -13.32 14.53
CA LEU A 333 -11.24 -13.49 14.39
C LEU A 333 -11.76 -14.67 15.23
N GLY A 334 -11.01 -15.77 15.30
CA GLY A 334 -11.31 -16.90 16.18
C GLY A 334 -11.29 -16.53 17.66
N LEU A 335 -10.35 -15.68 18.08
CA LEU A 335 -10.31 -15.11 19.42
C LEU A 335 -11.50 -14.18 19.67
N LEU A 336 -11.84 -13.30 18.74
CA LEU A 336 -13.03 -12.43 18.84
C LEU A 336 -14.31 -13.26 19.00
N PHE A 337 -14.45 -14.31 18.20
CA PHE A 337 -15.55 -15.26 18.30
C PHE A 337 -15.57 -15.98 19.65
N TRP A 338 -14.43 -16.48 20.11
CA TRP A 338 -14.33 -17.23 21.36
C TRP A 338 -14.64 -16.36 22.58
N VAL A 339 -14.03 -15.17 22.67
CA VAL A 339 -14.29 -14.23 23.77
C VAL A 339 -15.74 -13.72 23.70
N GLY A 340 -16.24 -13.38 22.51
CA GLY A 340 -17.64 -12.98 22.33
C GLY A 340 -18.62 -14.06 22.80
N ARG A 341 -18.33 -15.34 22.53
CA ARG A 341 -19.13 -16.46 23.03
C ARG A 341 -19.04 -16.60 24.55
N ARG A 342 -17.83 -16.49 25.13
CA ARG A 342 -17.59 -16.61 26.57
C ARG A 342 -18.32 -15.51 27.37
N GLU A 343 -18.35 -14.30 26.83
CA GLU A 343 -19.03 -13.14 27.43
C GLU A 343 -20.51 -13.03 27.03
N ALA A 344 -21.08 -14.03 26.32
CA ALA A 344 -22.45 -14.04 25.82
C ALA A 344 -22.84 -12.81 24.97
N LYS A 345 -21.86 -12.18 24.30
CA LYS A 345 -22.05 -11.05 23.38
C LYS A 345 -22.24 -11.58 21.96
N HIS A 346 -23.49 -11.64 21.50
CA HIS A 346 -23.81 -12.22 20.18
C HIS A 346 -23.29 -11.40 18.99
N TRP A 347 -23.20 -10.08 19.12
CA TRP A 347 -22.77 -9.22 18.01
C TRP A 347 -21.32 -9.47 17.55
N PRO A 348 -20.30 -9.47 18.44
CA PRO A 348 -18.93 -9.85 18.08
C PRO A 348 -18.82 -11.25 17.46
N VAL A 349 -19.64 -12.20 17.91
CA VAL A 349 -19.68 -13.57 17.37
C VAL A 349 -20.15 -13.57 15.91
N ILE A 350 -21.24 -12.87 15.61
CA ILE A 350 -21.77 -12.75 14.25
C ILE A 350 -20.75 -12.01 13.37
N LEU A 351 -20.20 -10.90 13.86
CA LEU A 351 -19.19 -10.12 13.13
C LEU A 351 -17.97 -10.98 12.78
N ALA A 352 -17.45 -11.76 13.72
CA ALA A 352 -16.32 -12.64 13.49
C ALA A 352 -16.64 -13.70 12.42
N LEU A 353 -17.81 -14.35 12.48
CA LEU A 353 -18.22 -15.33 11.48
C LEU A 353 -18.33 -14.73 10.07
N VAL A 354 -18.96 -13.56 9.95
CA VAL A 354 -19.08 -12.85 8.67
C VAL A 354 -17.70 -12.49 8.13
N LEU A 355 -16.81 -11.95 8.96
CA LEU A 355 -15.46 -11.58 8.54
C LEU A 355 -14.60 -12.81 8.16
N ILE A 356 -14.78 -13.96 8.80
CA ILE A 356 -14.11 -15.21 8.41
C ILE A 356 -14.54 -15.64 7.01
N VAL A 357 -15.84 -15.59 6.72
CA VAL A 357 -16.38 -15.93 5.39
C VAL A 357 -15.88 -14.95 4.33
N VAL A 358 -15.91 -13.65 4.64
CA VAL A 358 -15.40 -12.59 3.75
C VAL A 358 -13.91 -12.77 3.51
N GLN A 359 -13.11 -13.05 4.56
CA GLN A 359 -11.68 -13.30 4.42
C GLN A 359 -11.40 -14.51 3.53
N PHE A 360 -12.14 -15.62 3.71
CA PHE A 360 -11.99 -16.79 2.85
C PHE A 360 -12.29 -16.46 1.39
N TYR A 361 -13.40 -15.76 1.14
CA TYR A 361 -13.78 -15.31 -0.20
C TYR A 361 -12.72 -14.40 -0.83
N MET A 362 -12.28 -13.37 -0.10
CA MET A 362 -11.30 -12.40 -0.59
C MET A 362 -9.91 -13.01 -0.80
N THR A 363 -9.52 -13.97 0.04
CA THR A 363 -8.21 -14.61 -0.07
C THR A 363 -8.17 -15.63 -1.20
N TRP A 364 -9.21 -16.45 -1.38
CA TRP A 364 -9.14 -17.62 -2.26
C TRP A 364 -9.91 -17.49 -3.56
N LEU A 365 -11.04 -16.76 -3.56
CA LEU A 365 -11.96 -16.71 -4.71
C LEU A 365 -11.79 -15.44 -5.56
N ILE A 366 -11.32 -14.34 -4.99
CA ILE A 366 -11.17 -13.07 -5.72
C ILE A 366 -9.97 -13.12 -6.70
N PRO A 367 -10.18 -12.74 -7.98
CA PRO A 367 -9.09 -12.56 -8.96
C PRO A 367 -8.13 -11.43 -8.58
N ARG A 368 -6.90 -11.47 -9.11
CA ARG A 368 -5.88 -10.44 -8.82
C ARG A 368 -6.36 -9.04 -9.23
N ASP A 369 -6.92 -8.89 -10.42
CA ASP A 369 -7.36 -7.59 -10.93
C ASP A 369 -8.48 -6.97 -10.07
N THR A 370 -9.42 -7.80 -9.61
CA THR A 370 -10.48 -7.34 -8.71
C THR A 370 -9.93 -6.95 -7.33
N PHE A 371 -8.91 -7.66 -6.84
CA PHE A 371 -8.23 -7.26 -5.62
C PHE A 371 -7.53 -5.91 -5.81
N ASP A 372 -6.79 -5.70 -6.91
CA ASP A 372 -6.05 -4.45 -7.14
C ASP A 372 -7.04 -3.27 -7.24
N MET A 373 -8.19 -3.49 -7.89
CA MET A 373 -9.31 -2.54 -7.92
C MET A 373 -9.85 -2.23 -6.52
N LEU A 374 -10.16 -3.26 -5.71
CA LEU A 374 -10.67 -3.08 -4.36
C LEU A 374 -9.62 -2.43 -3.44
N PHE A 375 -8.34 -2.68 -3.68
CA PHE A 375 -7.25 -2.10 -2.93
C PHE A 375 -7.17 -0.59 -3.20
N SER A 376 -7.18 -0.15 -4.47
CA SER A 376 -7.25 1.27 -4.84
C SER A 376 -8.56 1.92 -4.40
N PHE A 377 -9.67 1.18 -4.45
CA PHE A 377 -10.92 1.66 -3.90
C PHE A 377 -10.82 1.89 -2.37
N GLY A 378 -10.09 1.02 -1.69
CA GLY A 378 -10.00 0.90 -0.24
C GLY A 378 -9.43 2.10 0.48
N GLY A 379 -8.62 2.96 -0.15
CA GLY A 379 -8.09 4.16 0.49
C GLY A 379 -9.20 5.13 0.87
N ILE A 380 -9.78 5.82 -0.12
CA ILE A 380 -10.93 6.72 0.13
C ILE A 380 -12.16 5.95 0.63
N GLY A 381 -12.36 4.72 0.14
CA GLY A 381 -13.47 3.88 0.59
C GLY A 381 -13.40 3.63 2.09
N GLY A 382 -12.21 3.32 2.60
CA GLY A 382 -11.94 3.08 4.01
C GLY A 382 -12.23 4.29 4.87
N GLU A 383 -11.88 5.50 4.43
CA GLU A 383 -12.24 6.74 5.13
C GLU A 383 -13.75 6.89 5.33
N ILE A 384 -14.58 6.32 4.45
CA ILE A 384 -16.04 6.33 4.55
C ILE A 384 -16.54 5.15 5.39
N TYR A 385 -16.31 3.91 4.94
CA TYR A 385 -16.95 2.74 5.54
C TYR A 385 -16.35 2.36 6.90
N LEU A 386 -15.04 2.56 7.12
CA LEU A 386 -14.43 2.29 8.43
C LEU A 386 -14.89 3.32 9.46
N SER A 387 -14.91 4.60 9.08
CA SER A 387 -15.43 5.65 9.95
C SER A 387 -16.88 5.36 10.34
N ALA A 388 -17.71 5.00 9.36
CA ALA A 388 -19.10 4.61 9.64
C ALA A 388 -19.21 3.38 10.55
N LEU A 389 -18.38 2.36 10.36
CA LEU A 389 -18.35 1.17 11.21
C LEU A 389 -17.96 1.52 12.66
N LEU A 390 -16.96 2.39 12.85
CA LEU A 390 -16.55 2.87 14.17
C LEU A 390 -17.67 3.68 14.85
N MET A 391 -18.39 4.50 14.09
CA MET A 391 -19.54 5.29 14.57
C MET A 391 -20.71 4.40 14.97
N VAL A 392 -21.05 3.41 14.14
CA VAL A 392 -22.05 2.39 14.47
C VAL A 392 -21.61 1.58 15.68
N GLY A 393 -20.32 1.24 15.78
CA GLY A 393 -19.71 0.53 16.89
C GLY A 393 -19.91 1.19 18.25
N PHE A 394 -20.19 2.49 18.31
CA PHE A 394 -20.52 3.21 19.55
C PHE A 394 -21.67 2.59 20.35
N PHE A 395 -22.64 1.99 19.64
CA PHE A 395 -23.85 1.43 20.24
C PHE A 395 -23.72 -0.05 20.61
N PHE A 396 -22.66 -0.71 20.17
CA PHE A 396 -22.49 -2.16 20.34
C PHE A 396 -21.34 -2.46 21.31
N PRO A 397 -21.58 -3.23 22.38
CA PRO A 397 -20.52 -3.61 23.31
C PRO A 397 -19.57 -4.61 22.65
N LEU A 398 -18.27 -4.31 22.67
CA LEU A 398 -17.19 -5.25 22.37
C LEU A 398 -16.81 -6.04 23.64
N PRO A 399 -16.00 -7.11 23.53
CA PRO A 399 -15.51 -7.81 24.69
C PRO A 399 -14.81 -6.91 25.72
N ASP A 400 -14.92 -7.24 27.00
CA ASP A 400 -14.52 -6.34 28.10
C ASP A 400 -13.02 -6.03 28.09
N CYS A 401 -12.21 -6.95 27.55
CA CYS A 401 -10.77 -6.77 27.38
C CYS A 401 -10.40 -5.55 26.50
N PHE A 402 -11.28 -5.11 25.59
CA PHE A 402 -11.05 -3.96 24.72
C PHE A 402 -11.33 -2.62 25.40
N ARG A 403 -11.98 -2.60 26.57
CA ARG A 403 -12.40 -1.36 27.25
C ARG A 403 -13.12 -0.38 26.31
N TRP A 404 -13.96 -0.93 25.44
CA TRP A 404 -14.69 -0.17 24.43
C TRP A 404 -15.72 0.80 25.03
N ASP A 405 -16.14 0.56 26.28
CA ASP A 405 -16.91 1.48 27.11
C ASP A 405 -16.30 2.89 27.15
N PHE A 406 -14.98 2.99 27.25
CA PHE A 406 -14.23 4.23 27.30
C PHE A 406 -13.76 4.70 25.91
N TYR A 407 -13.14 3.82 25.12
CA TYR A 407 -12.51 4.23 23.86
C TYR A 407 -13.50 4.65 22.77
N ARG A 408 -14.78 4.26 22.87
CA ARG A 408 -15.80 4.64 21.89
C ARG A 408 -15.96 6.15 21.72
N PHE A 409 -15.78 6.96 22.77
CA PHE A 409 -15.97 8.41 22.68
C PHE A 409 -14.91 9.11 21.80
N PRO A 410 -13.59 9.00 22.12
CA PRO A 410 -12.56 9.61 21.27
C PRO A 410 -12.51 9.01 19.86
N VAL A 411 -12.78 7.70 19.72
CA VAL A 411 -12.78 7.03 18.41
C VAL A 411 -13.91 7.53 17.53
N VAL A 412 -15.13 7.69 18.06
CA VAL A 412 -16.26 8.26 17.31
C VAL A 412 -15.98 9.71 16.90
N LEU A 413 -15.33 10.50 17.75
CA LEU A 413 -14.99 11.88 17.40
C LEU A 413 -14.05 11.93 16.19
N GLY A 414 -12.99 11.11 16.21
CA GLY A 414 -12.06 10.99 15.08
C GLY A 414 -12.72 10.44 13.81
N ALA A 415 -13.56 9.42 13.96
CA ALA A 415 -14.32 8.85 12.86
C ALA A 415 -15.32 9.86 12.26
N ALA A 416 -16.04 10.61 13.09
CA ALA A 416 -16.98 11.65 12.64
C ALA A 416 -16.24 12.77 11.89
N PHE A 417 -15.08 13.20 12.39
CA PHE A 417 -14.22 14.18 11.70
C PHE A 417 -13.81 13.70 10.30
N CYS A 418 -13.42 12.44 10.15
CA CYS A 418 -13.04 11.85 8.87
C CYS A 418 -14.27 11.70 7.94
N PHE A 419 -15.33 11.07 8.44
CA PHE A 419 -16.56 10.78 7.71
C PHE A 419 -17.22 12.03 7.13
N TRP A 420 -17.37 13.09 7.94
CA TRP A 420 -17.96 14.34 7.46
C TRP A 420 -17.10 15.01 6.39
N GLY A 421 -15.77 14.90 6.49
CA GLY A 421 -14.87 15.37 5.43
C GLY A 421 -15.16 14.72 4.09
N GLN A 422 -15.36 13.40 4.09
CA GLN A 422 -15.68 12.66 2.87
C GLN A 422 -17.10 12.96 2.37
N VAL A 423 -18.10 13.00 3.25
CA VAL A 423 -19.48 13.36 2.85
C VAL A 423 -19.53 14.76 2.20
N TRP A 424 -18.81 15.74 2.74
CA TRP A 424 -18.74 17.08 2.18
C TRP A 424 -18.02 17.11 0.84
N LEU A 425 -16.85 16.46 0.76
CA LEU A 425 -16.05 16.37 -0.47
C LEU A 425 -16.86 15.79 -1.61
N TRP A 426 -17.44 14.60 -1.42
CA TRP A 426 -18.22 13.92 -2.46
C TRP A 426 -19.52 14.64 -2.79
N GLY A 427 -20.13 15.33 -1.82
CA GLY A 427 -21.25 16.24 -2.06
C GLY A 427 -20.88 17.43 -2.95
N GLN A 428 -19.71 18.03 -2.73
CA GLN A 428 -19.20 19.14 -3.55
C GLN A 428 -18.78 18.70 -4.95
N ILE A 429 -18.11 17.55 -5.08
CA ILE A 429 -17.72 16.99 -6.38
C ILE A 429 -18.96 16.70 -7.23
N ARG A 430 -19.99 16.09 -6.65
CA ARG A 430 -21.27 15.83 -7.35
C ARG A 430 -21.96 17.12 -7.81
N GLN A 431 -21.80 18.22 -7.08
CA GLN A 431 -22.32 19.54 -7.45
C GLN A 431 -21.41 20.31 -8.42
N GLY A 432 -20.27 19.74 -8.85
CA GLY A 432 -19.28 20.40 -9.70
C GLY A 432 -18.50 21.51 -9.00
N LYS A 433 -18.54 21.58 -7.67
CA LYS A 433 -17.85 22.61 -6.86
C LYS A 433 -16.42 22.22 -6.45
N ALA A 434 -16.07 20.95 -6.62
CA ALA A 434 -14.76 20.40 -6.33
C ALA A 434 -14.38 19.37 -7.40
N SER A 435 -13.07 19.16 -7.60
CA SER A 435 -12.54 18.14 -8.49
C SER A 435 -12.35 16.81 -7.74
N ILE A 436 -12.40 15.70 -8.48
CA ILE A 436 -11.99 14.39 -7.97
C ILE A 436 -10.53 14.50 -7.49
N PRO A 437 -10.18 13.94 -6.31
CA PRO A 437 -8.82 13.99 -5.77
C PRO A 437 -7.90 13.03 -6.54
N PHE A 438 -7.44 13.47 -7.71
CA PHE A 438 -6.41 12.76 -8.47
C PHE A 438 -5.01 13.02 -7.92
N GLY A 439 -4.12 12.05 -8.10
CA GLY A 439 -2.72 12.11 -7.66
C GLY A 439 -2.48 11.50 -6.29
N SER A 440 -1.20 11.29 -5.95
CA SER A 440 -0.75 10.80 -4.65
C SER A 440 -0.20 11.91 -3.77
N MET A 441 -0.20 11.68 -2.45
CA MET A 441 0.36 12.61 -1.46
C MET A 441 1.84 12.93 -1.70
N TRP A 442 2.58 11.97 -2.27
CA TRP A 442 4.02 12.07 -2.51
C TRP A 442 4.36 12.59 -3.90
N GLY A 443 3.39 13.14 -4.63
CA GLY A 443 3.59 13.79 -5.93
C GLY A 443 3.76 12.84 -7.11
N ASP A 444 3.61 11.53 -6.89
CA ASP A 444 3.53 10.56 -7.98
C ASP A 444 2.14 10.62 -8.61
N VAL A 445 2.09 11.11 -9.84
CA VAL A 445 0.84 11.43 -10.55
C VAL A 445 0.13 10.17 -11.03
N ASP A 446 0.84 9.06 -11.19
CA ASP A 446 0.26 7.82 -11.74
C ASP A 446 -0.12 6.79 -10.67
N HIS A 447 0.26 7.03 -9.41
CA HIS A 447 0.06 6.08 -8.30
C HIS A 447 -1.08 6.44 -7.34
N GLY A 448 -1.81 7.54 -7.56
CA GLY A 448 -2.98 7.87 -6.75
C GLY A 448 -4.13 6.89 -6.96
N ASP A 449 -4.90 6.60 -5.91
CA ASP A 449 -6.02 5.65 -5.94
C ASP A 449 -7.00 5.88 -7.09
N MET A 450 -7.42 7.12 -7.28
CA MET A 450 -8.36 7.47 -8.34
C MET A 450 -7.75 7.26 -9.72
N ASN A 451 -6.44 7.52 -9.86
CA ASN A 451 -5.71 7.30 -11.12
C ASN A 451 -5.63 5.79 -11.43
N GLN A 452 -5.44 4.95 -10.41
CA GLN A 452 -5.42 3.50 -10.58
C GLN A 452 -6.77 2.97 -11.06
N LEU A 453 -7.87 3.43 -10.48
CA LEU A 453 -9.23 3.04 -10.88
C LEU A 453 -9.54 3.42 -12.34
N VAL A 454 -9.15 4.64 -12.76
CA VAL A 454 -9.36 5.09 -14.15
C VAL A 454 -8.45 4.34 -15.12
N ASN A 455 -7.13 4.30 -14.84
CA ASN A 455 -6.13 3.87 -15.80
C ASN A 455 -6.09 2.34 -15.99
N TYR A 456 -6.36 1.57 -14.93
CA TYR A 456 -6.21 0.11 -14.98
C TYR A 456 -7.54 -0.65 -14.83
N HIS A 457 -8.58 -0.02 -14.27
CA HIS A 457 -9.87 -0.67 -14.04
C HIS A 457 -11.01 -0.08 -14.88
N ASN A 458 -10.71 0.84 -15.81
CA ASN A 458 -11.67 1.46 -16.73
C ASN A 458 -12.83 2.18 -16.04
N TRP A 459 -12.65 2.66 -14.80
CA TRP A 459 -13.68 3.46 -14.15
C TRP A 459 -13.78 4.82 -14.83
N THR A 460 -15.00 5.24 -15.14
CA THR A 460 -15.23 6.61 -15.58
C THR A 460 -15.25 7.56 -14.36
N PRO A 461 -15.00 8.86 -14.56
CA PRO A 461 -15.21 9.85 -13.49
C PRO A 461 -16.63 9.79 -12.90
N GLY A 462 -17.62 9.45 -13.73
CA GLY A 462 -19.01 9.24 -13.29
C GLY A 462 -19.16 8.05 -12.35
N ASP A 463 -18.49 6.93 -12.64
CA ASP A 463 -18.50 5.73 -11.78
C ASP A 463 -17.85 6.01 -10.42
N ILE A 464 -16.73 6.75 -10.41
CA ILE A 464 -16.07 7.20 -9.18
C ILE A 464 -17.03 8.03 -8.33
N ILE A 465 -17.57 9.11 -8.90
CA ILE A 465 -18.46 10.03 -8.18
C ILE A 465 -19.70 9.29 -7.69
N GLY A 466 -20.31 8.47 -8.55
CA GLY A 466 -21.50 7.69 -8.25
C GLY A 466 -21.26 6.71 -7.11
N THR A 467 -20.17 5.94 -7.17
CA THR A 467 -19.84 4.90 -6.19
C THR A 467 -19.52 5.48 -4.82
N TYR A 468 -18.58 6.42 -4.73
CA TYR A 468 -18.19 7.00 -3.44
C TYR A 468 -19.32 7.83 -2.82
N SER A 469 -20.09 8.56 -3.64
CA SER A 469 -21.29 9.24 -3.14
C SER A 469 -22.31 8.23 -2.63
N ALA A 470 -22.61 7.17 -3.38
CA ALA A 470 -23.59 6.16 -2.96
C ALA A 470 -23.19 5.52 -1.63
N ILE A 471 -21.92 5.12 -1.48
CA ILE A 471 -21.41 4.51 -0.25
C ILE A 471 -21.47 5.51 0.91
N ALA A 472 -21.10 6.78 0.72
CA ALA A 472 -21.23 7.81 1.74
C ALA A 472 -22.68 7.96 2.23
N HIS A 473 -23.66 8.00 1.32
CA HIS A 473 -25.07 8.10 1.68
C HIS A 473 -25.60 6.83 2.34
N LEU A 474 -25.20 5.64 1.87
CA LEU A 474 -25.58 4.36 2.48
C LEU A 474 -25.04 4.24 3.90
N CYS A 475 -23.78 4.62 4.13
CA CYS A 475 -23.17 4.67 5.45
C CYS A 475 -23.86 5.69 6.35
N LEU A 476 -24.17 6.89 5.85
CA LEU A 476 -24.90 7.91 6.61
C LEU A 476 -26.30 7.40 7.00
N PHE A 477 -27.01 6.78 6.05
CA PHE A 477 -28.29 6.16 6.31
C PHE A 477 -28.18 5.09 7.39
N ALA A 478 -27.18 4.19 7.32
CA ALA A 478 -26.96 3.16 8.32
C ALA A 478 -26.70 3.73 9.72
N ILE A 479 -25.88 4.79 9.83
CA ILE A 479 -25.64 5.49 11.11
C ILE A 479 -26.95 6.06 11.67
N ILE A 480 -27.72 6.76 10.84
CA ILE A 480 -29.02 7.34 11.23
C ILE A 480 -30.02 6.25 11.62
N ALA A 481 -30.09 5.14 10.89
CA ALA A 481 -30.98 4.02 11.18
C ALA A 481 -30.64 3.37 12.52
N VAL A 482 -29.35 3.13 12.79
CA VAL A 482 -28.90 2.55 14.06
C VAL A 482 -29.19 3.52 15.22
N TYR A 483 -28.88 4.81 15.06
CA TYR A 483 -29.20 5.83 16.06
C TYR A 483 -30.71 5.95 16.31
N GLY A 484 -31.52 5.97 15.25
CA GLY A 484 -32.98 6.00 15.35
C GLY A 484 -33.54 4.75 16.05
N TYR A 485 -33.00 3.57 15.74
CA TYR A 485 -33.37 2.33 16.40
C TYR A 485 -33.00 2.32 17.90
N THR A 486 -31.81 2.81 18.26
CA THR A 486 -31.39 2.88 19.68
C THR A 486 -32.22 3.89 20.46
N LEU A 487 -32.51 5.05 19.87
CA LEU A 487 -33.42 6.05 20.44
C LEU A 487 -34.83 5.49 20.64
N PHE A 488 -35.39 4.84 19.61
CA PHE A 488 -36.69 4.18 19.69
C PHE A 488 -36.72 3.10 20.77
N ARG A 489 -35.68 2.27 20.87
CA ARG A 489 -35.58 1.22 21.89
C ARG A 489 -35.52 1.80 23.31
N GLN A 490 -34.84 2.94 23.50
CA GLN A 490 -34.72 3.61 24.80
C GLN A 490 -36.00 4.32 25.21
N HIS A 491 -36.70 4.91 24.24
CA HIS A 491 -37.89 5.74 24.43
C HIS A 491 -39.18 5.05 23.94
N ARG A 492 -39.20 3.70 23.91
CA ARG A 492 -40.32 2.94 23.34
C ARG A 492 -41.67 3.34 23.92
N GLU A 493 -41.72 3.57 25.23
CA GLU A 493 -42.96 3.95 25.93
C GLU A 493 -43.46 5.34 25.51
N THR A 494 -42.57 6.33 25.34
CA THR A 494 -42.97 7.66 24.89
C THR A 494 -43.34 7.66 23.41
N PHE A 495 -42.63 6.91 22.56
CA PHE A 495 -43.02 6.75 21.15
C PHE A 495 -44.36 6.02 20.99
N VAL A 496 -44.65 5.00 21.80
CA VAL A 496 -45.95 4.30 21.79
C VAL A 496 -47.06 5.21 22.32
N ALA A 497 -46.78 6.06 23.32
CA ALA A 497 -47.73 7.05 23.81
C ALA A 497 -48.04 8.14 22.77
N LEU A 498 -47.02 8.64 22.08
CA LEU A 498 -47.15 9.57 20.94
C LEU A 498 -47.91 8.92 19.76
N GLY A 499 -47.60 7.67 19.44
CA GLY A 499 -48.30 6.92 18.39
C GLY A 499 -49.80 6.77 18.68
N ARG A 500 -50.18 6.53 19.95
CA ARG A 500 -51.59 6.49 20.38
C ARG A 500 -52.30 7.84 20.35
N GLN A 501 -51.56 8.96 20.39
CA GLN A 501 -52.14 10.29 20.24
C GLN A 501 -52.33 10.70 18.77
N TRP A 502 -51.54 10.13 17.85
CA TRP A 502 -51.51 10.53 16.44
C TRP A 502 -52.19 9.53 15.48
N LEU A 503 -52.38 8.28 15.88
CA LEU A 503 -53.20 7.29 15.17
C LEU A 503 -54.42 6.95 16.06
N PRO A 504 -55.62 7.48 15.75
CA PRO A 504 -56.84 7.20 16.50
C PRO A 504 -57.30 5.76 16.40
#